data_AF-G5KA49-F1
#
_entry.id   AF-G5KA49-F1
#
_cell.length_a   1.000
_cell.length_b   1.000
_cell.length_c   1.000
_cell.angle_alpha   90.00
_cell.angle_beta   90.00
_cell.angle_gamma   90.00
#
_symmetry.space_group_name_H-M   'P 1'
#
loop_
_entity.id
_entity.type
_entity.pdbx_description
1 polymer ?
#
loop_
_entity_poly.entity_id
_entity_poly.type
_entity_poly.pdbx_seq_one_letter_code
_entity_poly.pdbx_strand_id
1 'polypeptide(L)'
;MNEIDARLRAFINAPDNFLDGVGLVNAFHTLPVWAAKEPYAIEIDGIQVTPVFTDKEDMALFKEQQKSAQSHYWLERSAIAVLEEVIKSGVAGLVFNLKKKGDFGNSTIFKSRDMIQFINNYTSILNAVMSDSNQEADVMEKIYLVPAFVNIKSEDTYDRFFPTMSTPEGKSYIPAFTNLESFAKWYNQEDFGGAFRKAQGIILTWKIADIYQPRNGENEIDDSVGVAINPFDDQQILMDWTDLDI
;
A
#
# COMPACT_ATOMS: atom_id res chain seq x y z
N MET A 1 -13.05 10.04 -15.65
CA MET A 1 -12.70 9.28 -14.43
C MET A 1 -11.55 10.01 -13.75
N ASN A 2 -11.74 10.44 -12.51
CA ASN A 2 -10.69 11.12 -11.72
C ASN A 2 -9.65 10.09 -11.26
N GLU A 3 -8.39 10.49 -11.05
CA GLU A 3 -7.31 9.60 -10.63
C GLU A 3 -7.60 8.95 -9.27
N ILE A 4 -8.12 9.71 -8.29
CA ILE A 4 -8.52 9.15 -6.99
C ILE A 4 -9.65 8.11 -7.11
N ASP A 5 -10.58 8.31 -8.06
CA ASP A 5 -11.64 7.33 -8.36
C ASP A 5 -11.04 6.04 -8.95
N ALA A 6 -10.10 6.18 -9.90
CA ALA A 6 -9.41 5.04 -10.48
C ALA A 6 -8.61 4.24 -9.44
N ARG A 7 -7.89 4.92 -8.55
CA ARG A 7 -7.13 4.27 -7.46
C ARG A 7 -8.05 3.60 -6.44
N LEU A 8 -9.16 4.23 -6.08
CA LEU A 8 -10.13 3.65 -5.17
C LEU A 8 -10.74 2.37 -5.75
N ARG A 9 -11.09 2.38 -7.05
CA ARG A 9 -11.59 1.18 -7.75
C ARG A 9 -10.56 0.05 -7.78
N ALA A 10 -9.32 0.37 -8.10
CA ALA A 10 -8.24 -0.62 -8.13
C ALA A 10 -8.06 -1.28 -6.76
N PHE A 11 -8.03 -0.47 -5.69
CA PHE A 11 -7.94 -0.96 -4.32
C PHE A 11 -9.15 -1.79 -3.90
N ILE A 12 -10.38 -1.38 -4.22
CA ILE A 12 -11.58 -2.17 -3.90
C ILE A 12 -11.55 -3.53 -4.60
N ASN A 13 -11.08 -3.57 -5.84
CA ASN A 13 -10.99 -4.81 -6.62
C ASN A 13 -9.85 -5.73 -6.11
N ALA A 14 -8.75 -5.16 -5.61
CA ALA A 14 -7.60 -5.90 -5.14
C ALA A 14 -6.98 -5.24 -3.88
N PRO A 15 -7.61 -5.38 -2.69
CA PRO A 15 -7.20 -4.66 -1.49
C PRO A 15 -5.83 -5.08 -0.96
N ASP A 16 -5.43 -6.33 -1.22
CA ASP A 16 -4.12 -6.86 -0.84
C ASP A 16 -3.01 -6.51 -1.87
N ASN A 17 -3.36 -5.81 -2.96
CA ASN A 17 -2.37 -5.37 -3.93
C ASN A 17 -1.58 -4.18 -3.36
N PHE A 18 -0.32 -4.42 -3.02
CA PHE A 18 0.59 -3.42 -2.49
C PHE A 18 0.70 -2.15 -3.35
N LEU A 19 0.84 -2.26 -4.68
CA LEU A 19 0.98 -1.09 -5.56
C LEU A 19 -0.32 -0.27 -5.63
N ASP A 20 -1.48 -0.94 -5.60
CA ASP A 20 -2.78 -0.26 -5.56
C ASP A 20 -2.98 0.44 -4.21
N GLY A 21 -2.53 -0.18 -3.12
CA GLY A 21 -2.50 0.43 -1.79
C GLY A 21 -1.63 1.68 -1.72
N VAL A 22 -0.38 1.61 -2.20
CA VAL A 22 0.53 2.76 -2.34
C VAL A 22 -0.11 3.86 -3.18
N GLY A 23 -0.68 3.50 -4.34
CA GLY A 23 -1.32 4.45 -5.25
C GLY A 23 -2.49 5.19 -4.61
N LEU A 24 -3.32 4.48 -3.83
CA LEU A 24 -4.44 5.08 -3.12
C LEU A 24 -4.00 6.01 -1.99
N VAL A 25 -3.00 5.62 -1.19
CA VAL A 25 -2.45 6.50 -0.13
C VAL A 25 -1.85 7.77 -0.73
N ASN A 26 -1.09 7.65 -1.82
CA ASN A 26 -0.59 8.82 -2.53
C ASN A 26 -1.74 9.73 -3.04
N ALA A 27 -2.81 9.14 -3.58
CA ALA A 27 -4.00 9.89 -3.99
C ALA A 27 -4.66 10.63 -2.82
N PHE A 28 -4.78 10.01 -1.63
CA PHE A 28 -5.32 10.69 -0.45
C PHE A 28 -4.48 11.89 0.03
N HIS A 29 -3.17 11.84 -0.17
CA HIS A 29 -2.28 12.96 0.16
C HIS A 29 -2.31 14.10 -0.87
N THR A 30 -2.50 13.78 -2.14
CA THR A 30 -2.23 14.72 -3.24
C THR A 30 -3.48 15.21 -3.97
N LEU A 31 -4.58 14.46 -3.90
CA LEU A 31 -5.81 14.77 -4.63
C LEU A 31 -6.95 15.15 -3.69
N PRO A 32 -7.78 16.15 -4.05
CA PRO A 32 -8.93 16.50 -3.25
C PRO A 32 -10.07 15.49 -3.40
N VAL A 33 -10.94 15.46 -2.38
CA VAL A 33 -12.25 14.82 -2.39
C VAL A 33 -13.34 15.87 -2.18
N TRP A 34 -14.55 15.60 -2.66
CA TRP A 34 -15.72 16.42 -2.35
C TRP A 34 -16.29 16.01 -0.99
N ALA A 35 -16.35 16.97 -0.08
CA ALA A 35 -16.92 16.80 1.25
C ALA A 35 -17.64 18.08 1.70
N ALA A 36 -18.51 17.95 2.71
CA ALA A 36 -19.15 19.11 3.32
C ALA A 36 -18.09 20.04 3.96
N LYS A 37 -18.34 21.36 3.91
CA LYS A 37 -17.47 22.37 4.52
C LYS A 37 -17.42 22.24 6.04
N GLU A 38 -18.59 22.08 6.63
CA GLU A 38 -18.80 21.88 8.05
C GLU A 38 -18.99 20.38 8.33
N PRO A 39 -18.63 19.90 9.54
CA PRO A 39 -18.79 18.50 9.91
C PRO A 39 -20.19 17.97 9.60
N TYR A 40 -20.23 16.87 8.86
CA TYR A 40 -21.47 16.24 8.43
C TYR A 40 -21.30 14.72 8.45
N ALA A 41 -22.25 14.06 9.11
CA ALA A 41 -22.30 12.60 9.18
C ALA A 41 -23.74 12.13 8.92
N ILE A 42 -23.85 10.90 8.47
CA ILE A 42 -25.11 10.18 8.29
C ILE A 42 -25.01 8.83 8.98
N GLU A 43 -26.16 8.27 9.34
CA GLU A 43 -26.24 6.91 9.86
C GLU A 43 -26.43 5.91 8.72
N ILE A 44 -25.58 4.88 8.69
CA ILE A 44 -25.71 3.71 7.83
C ILE A 44 -25.58 2.48 8.72
N ASP A 45 -26.63 1.66 8.78
CA ASP A 45 -26.68 0.44 9.60
C ASP A 45 -26.25 0.65 11.06
N GLY A 46 -26.70 1.76 11.67
CA GLY A 46 -26.38 2.13 13.05
C GLY A 46 -24.98 2.73 13.25
N ILE A 47 -24.23 2.97 12.17
CA ILE A 47 -22.88 3.52 12.19
C ILE A 47 -22.91 4.93 11.62
N GLN A 48 -22.43 5.91 12.39
CA GLN A 48 -22.25 7.28 11.93
C GLN A 48 -21.00 7.38 11.06
N VAL A 49 -21.16 7.80 9.81
CA VAL A 49 -20.08 7.95 8.82
C VAL A 49 -20.18 9.28 8.08
N THR A 50 -19.04 9.82 7.67
CA THR A 50 -18.98 11.05 6.88
C THR A 50 -18.88 10.73 5.39
N PRO A 51 -19.83 11.19 4.56
CA PRO A 51 -19.78 10.98 3.12
C PRO A 51 -18.68 11.81 2.46
N VAL A 52 -17.90 11.17 1.59
CA VAL A 52 -16.88 11.78 0.75
C VAL A 52 -17.01 11.25 -0.67
N PHE A 53 -16.69 12.08 -1.67
CA PHE A 53 -16.86 11.71 -3.08
C PHE A 53 -15.60 12.02 -3.89
N THR A 54 -15.28 11.13 -4.82
CA THR A 54 -14.12 11.28 -5.72
C THR A 54 -14.42 12.20 -6.91
N ASP A 55 -15.70 12.46 -7.19
CA ASP A 55 -16.15 13.37 -8.22
C ASP A 55 -17.45 14.10 -7.83
N LYS A 56 -17.77 15.13 -8.62
CA LYS A 56 -18.90 16.02 -8.37
C LYS A 56 -20.23 15.39 -8.77
N GLU A 57 -20.25 14.48 -9.73
CA GLU A 57 -21.47 13.83 -10.21
C GLU A 57 -22.04 12.90 -9.13
N ASP A 58 -21.20 12.01 -8.57
CA ASP A 58 -21.58 11.11 -7.47
C ASP A 58 -22.04 11.91 -6.24
N MET A 59 -21.35 13.02 -5.91
CA MET A 59 -21.78 13.93 -4.84
C MET A 59 -23.16 14.56 -5.12
N ALA A 60 -23.41 15.01 -6.35
CA ALA A 60 -24.69 15.62 -6.73
C ALA A 60 -25.83 14.60 -6.63
N LEU A 61 -25.63 13.38 -7.12
CA LEU A 61 -26.59 12.28 -7.03
C LEU A 61 -26.90 11.92 -5.57
N PHE A 62 -25.88 11.89 -4.71
CA PHE A 62 -26.09 11.68 -3.28
C PHE A 62 -26.97 12.78 -2.66
N LYS A 63 -26.72 14.05 -2.98
CA LYS A 63 -27.50 15.19 -2.47
C LYS A 63 -28.97 15.16 -2.92
N GLU A 64 -29.24 14.69 -4.14
CA GLU A 64 -30.63 14.51 -4.60
C GLU A 64 -31.38 13.49 -3.75
N GLN A 65 -30.69 12.44 -3.30
CA GLN A 65 -31.27 11.31 -2.57
C GLN A 65 -31.26 11.49 -1.05
N GLN A 66 -30.37 12.33 -0.51
CA GLN A 66 -30.18 12.55 0.91
C GLN A 66 -30.54 13.99 1.31
N LYS A 67 -31.76 14.17 1.81
CA LYS A 67 -32.29 15.51 2.16
C LYS A 67 -31.41 16.30 3.12
N SER A 68 -30.83 15.65 4.14
CA SER A 68 -29.94 16.32 5.09
C SER A 68 -28.71 16.94 4.41
N ALA A 69 -28.19 16.33 3.34
CA ALA A 69 -27.00 16.79 2.62
C ALA A 69 -27.22 18.07 1.79
N GLN A 70 -28.47 18.40 1.47
CA GLN A 70 -28.82 19.52 0.57
C GLN A 70 -28.50 20.89 1.17
N SER A 71 -28.59 21.01 2.50
CA SER A 71 -28.36 22.25 3.24
C SER A 71 -26.87 22.56 3.46
N HIS A 72 -25.99 21.58 3.27
CA HIS A 72 -24.56 21.77 3.45
C HIS A 72 -23.91 22.39 2.20
N TYR A 73 -22.90 23.22 2.43
CA TYR A 73 -22.00 23.66 1.38
C TYR A 73 -20.92 22.59 1.16
N TRP A 74 -20.68 22.21 -0.08
CA TRP A 74 -19.72 21.16 -0.46
C TRP A 74 -18.60 21.77 -1.30
N LEU A 75 -17.37 21.38 -1.02
CA LEU A 75 -16.19 21.82 -1.74
C LEU A 75 -15.14 20.71 -1.78
N GLU A 76 -14.12 20.91 -2.60
CA GLU A 76 -12.91 20.10 -2.62
C GLU A 76 -12.12 20.30 -1.31
N ARG A 77 -11.82 19.20 -0.62
CA ARG A 77 -11.07 19.15 0.63
C ARG A 77 -10.01 18.04 0.56
N SER A 78 -8.96 18.15 1.35
CA SER A 78 -8.02 17.03 1.56
C SER A 78 -8.73 15.87 2.26
N ALA A 79 -8.57 14.65 1.75
CA ALA A 79 -9.11 13.45 2.39
C ALA A 79 -8.58 13.27 3.82
N ILE A 80 -7.30 13.62 4.05
CA ILE A 80 -6.65 13.59 5.36
C ILE A 80 -7.30 14.59 6.32
N ALA A 81 -7.55 15.82 5.86
CA ALA A 81 -8.19 16.84 6.71
C ALA A 81 -9.63 16.44 7.11
N VAL A 82 -10.37 15.79 6.20
CA VAL A 82 -11.71 15.27 6.51
C VAL A 82 -11.62 14.10 7.50
N LEU A 83 -10.65 13.19 7.34
CA LEU A 83 -10.39 12.10 8.28
C LEU A 83 -10.06 12.64 9.69
N GLU A 84 -9.22 13.66 9.81
CA GLU A 84 -8.90 14.30 11.10
C GLU A 84 -10.15 14.89 11.78
N GLU A 85 -11.04 15.53 11.02
CA GLU A 85 -12.31 16.08 11.51
C GLU A 85 -13.25 14.98 12.01
N VAL A 86 -13.34 13.86 11.27
CA VAL A 86 -14.11 12.67 11.63
C VAL A 86 -13.62 12.07 12.94
N ILE A 87 -12.30 11.94 13.12
CA ILE A 87 -11.70 11.45 14.36
C ILE A 87 -12.03 12.37 15.52
N LYS A 88 -11.84 13.69 15.36
CA LYS A 88 -12.14 14.69 16.40
C LYS A 88 -13.62 14.68 16.81
N SER A 89 -14.50 14.36 15.86
CA SER A 89 -15.95 14.33 16.07
C SER A 89 -16.47 12.98 16.58
N GLY A 90 -15.59 11.98 16.76
CA GLY A 90 -16.00 10.63 17.21
C GLY A 90 -16.83 9.85 16.19
N VAL A 91 -16.79 10.24 14.91
CA VAL A 91 -17.49 9.58 13.81
C VAL A 91 -16.70 8.33 13.38
N ALA A 92 -17.39 7.26 13.00
CA ALA A 92 -16.77 5.95 12.85
C ALA A 92 -15.84 5.84 11.64
N GLY A 93 -16.02 6.67 10.62
CA GLY A 93 -15.23 6.62 9.40
C GLY A 93 -15.76 7.46 8.25
N LEU A 94 -15.12 7.28 7.10
CA LEU A 94 -15.51 7.87 5.82
C LEU A 94 -16.26 6.84 4.98
N VAL A 95 -17.30 7.29 4.28
CA VAL A 95 -17.95 6.51 3.23
C VAL A 95 -17.72 7.17 1.89
N PHE A 96 -16.98 6.48 1.02
CA PHE A 96 -16.65 6.95 -0.33
C PHE A 96 -17.78 6.62 -1.30
N ASN A 97 -18.15 7.62 -2.10
CA ASN A 97 -19.09 7.52 -3.23
C ASN A 97 -20.41 6.82 -2.90
N LEU A 98 -20.98 7.10 -1.73
CA LEU A 98 -22.21 6.48 -1.29
C LEU A 98 -23.36 6.75 -2.28
N LYS A 99 -23.93 5.67 -2.81
CA LYS A 99 -25.06 5.72 -3.74
C LYS A 99 -26.00 4.54 -3.51
N LYS A 100 -27.27 4.67 -3.95
CA LYS A 100 -28.30 3.61 -3.81
C LYS A 100 -28.47 2.76 -5.06
N LYS A 101 -27.98 3.23 -6.21
CA LYS A 101 -28.12 2.59 -7.53
C LYS A 101 -26.92 2.98 -8.39
N GLY A 102 -26.68 2.20 -9.44
CA GLY A 102 -25.63 2.46 -10.43
C GLY A 102 -24.35 1.68 -10.15
N ASP A 103 -23.22 2.32 -10.38
CA ASP A 103 -21.89 1.71 -10.29
C ASP A 103 -21.32 1.79 -8.88
N PHE A 104 -21.19 0.63 -8.23
CA PHE A 104 -20.67 0.48 -6.88
C PHE A 104 -19.16 0.17 -6.81
N GLY A 105 -18.48 0.08 -7.96
CA GLY A 105 -17.05 -0.29 -8.00
C GLY A 105 -16.12 0.71 -7.31
N ASN A 106 -16.61 1.91 -7.00
CA ASN A 106 -15.90 2.97 -6.28
C ASN A 106 -16.51 3.29 -4.90
N SER A 107 -17.44 2.46 -4.40
CA SER A 107 -18.16 2.69 -3.15
C SER A 107 -17.62 1.81 -2.03
N THR A 108 -17.15 2.42 -0.94
CA THR A 108 -16.63 1.66 0.21
C THR A 108 -16.67 2.48 1.51
N ILE A 109 -16.63 1.80 2.65
CA ILE A 109 -16.50 2.41 3.97
C ILE A 109 -15.09 2.17 4.49
N PHE A 110 -14.41 3.24 4.87
CA PHE A 110 -13.16 3.20 5.62
C PHE A 110 -13.43 3.62 7.05
N LYS A 111 -13.34 2.68 8.00
CA LYS A 111 -13.35 3.04 9.43
C LYS A 111 -12.11 3.88 9.74
N SER A 112 -12.26 4.88 10.61
CA SER A 112 -11.18 5.82 10.93
C SER A 112 -9.91 5.09 11.39
N ARG A 113 -10.05 4.08 12.27
CA ARG A 113 -8.92 3.28 12.75
C ARG A 113 -8.19 2.57 11.61
N ASP A 114 -8.94 1.90 10.74
CA ASP A 114 -8.40 1.08 9.66
C ASP A 114 -7.74 1.99 8.61
N MET A 115 -8.35 3.14 8.30
CA MET A 115 -7.79 4.13 7.36
C MET A 115 -6.49 4.75 7.88
N ILE A 116 -6.43 5.09 9.18
CA ILE A 116 -5.20 5.61 9.79
C ILE A 116 -4.09 4.56 9.73
N GLN A 117 -4.39 3.32 10.10
CA GLN A 117 -3.41 2.23 10.05
C GLN A 117 -2.92 2.00 8.63
N PHE A 118 -3.84 1.99 7.66
CA PHE A 118 -3.55 1.85 6.25
C PHE A 118 -2.63 2.97 5.75
N ILE A 119 -3.00 4.23 5.94
CA ILE A 119 -2.20 5.39 5.53
C ILE A 119 -0.81 5.33 6.20
N ASN A 120 -0.77 5.16 7.53
CA ASN A 120 0.49 5.16 8.26
C ASN A 120 1.42 4.01 7.83
N ASN A 121 0.88 2.82 7.57
CA ASN A 121 1.67 1.67 7.12
C ASN A 121 2.38 1.97 5.79
N TYR A 122 1.61 2.37 4.77
CA TYR A 122 2.18 2.67 3.46
C TYR A 122 3.08 3.91 3.48
N THR A 123 2.71 4.98 4.19
CA THR A 123 3.58 6.15 4.36
C THR A 123 4.91 5.78 5.03
N SER A 124 4.89 4.89 6.03
CA SER A 124 6.12 4.43 6.69
C SER A 124 7.01 3.62 5.74
N ILE A 125 6.41 2.71 4.96
CA ILE A 125 7.13 1.93 3.95
C ILE A 125 7.78 2.84 2.90
N LEU A 126 7.01 3.80 2.38
CA LEU A 126 7.51 4.76 1.40
C LEU A 126 8.62 5.62 1.97
N ASN A 127 8.48 6.13 3.19
CA ASN A 127 9.52 6.94 3.83
C ASN A 127 10.80 6.12 4.09
N ALA A 128 10.67 4.86 4.48
CA ALA A 128 11.82 4.00 4.73
C ALA A 128 12.67 3.81 3.46
N VAL A 129 12.02 3.58 2.32
CA VAL A 129 12.71 3.30 1.05
C VAL A 129 13.08 4.58 0.29
N MET A 130 12.21 5.58 0.27
CA MET A 130 12.34 6.76 -0.59
C MET A 130 12.97 7.98 0.10
N SER A 131 13.29 7.92 1.40
CA SER A 131 13.97 9.03 2.09
C SER A 131 15.33 9.36 1.47
N ASP A 132 15.70 10.64 1.46
CA ASP A 132 17.00 11.10 0.94
C ASP A 132 18.16 10.33 1.60
N SER A 133 18.09 10.12 2.92
CA SER A 133 19.09 9.33 3.66
C SER A 133 19.21 7.89 3.16
N ASN A 134 18.10 7.26 2.78
CA ASN A 134 18.14 5.91 2.23
C ASN A 134 18.60 5.89 0.77
N GLN A 135 18.28 6.92 0.00
CA GLN A 135 18.71 7.04 -1.39
C GLN A 135 20.23 7.26 -1.50
N GLU A 136 20.81 8.01 -0.57
CA GLU A 136 22.25 8.26 -0.46
C GLU A 136 23.04 7.14 0.25
N ALA A 137 22.37 6.20 0.92
CA ALA A 137 23.02 5.12 1.66
C ALA A 137 23.78 4.15 0.73
N ASP A 138 24.91 3.65 1.24
CA ASP A 138 25.67 2.55 0.63
C ASP A 138 24.82 1.27 0.55
N VAL A 139 25.20 0.36 -0.35
CA VAL A 139 24.42 -0.85 -0.69
C VAL A 139 24.03 -1.69 0.53
N MET A 140 24.93 -1.88 1.50
CA MET A 140 24.63 -2.68 2.69
C MET A 140 23.75 -1.97 3.72
N GLU A 141 23.76 -0.63 3.73
CA GLU A 141 23.03 0.19 4.68
C GLU A 141 21.66 0.62 4.18
N LYS A 142 21.41 0.46 2.88
CA LYS A 142 20.15 0.79 2.23
C LYS A 142 19.04 -0.17 2.66
N ILE A 143 17.84 0.39 2.82
CA ILE A 143 16.57 -0.30 3.05
C ILE A 143 15.91 -0.55 1.70
N TYR A 144 15.52 -1.79 1.47
CA TYR A 144 14.92 -2.28 0.23
C TYR A 144 13.48 -2.72 0.46
N LEU A 145 12.66 -2.66 -0.60
CA LEU A 145 11.45 -3.47 -0.69
C LEU A 145 11.88 -4.91 -0.97
N VAL A 146 11.53 -5.83 -0.08
CA VAL A 146 11.89 -7.25 -0.18
C VAL A 146 10.60 -8.08 -0.18
N PRO A 147 10.24 -8.73 -1.29
CA PRO A 147 9.13 -9.67 -1.32
C PRO A 147 9.46 -10.88 -0.45
N ALA A 148 8.56 -11.24 0.46
CA ALA A 148 8.72 -12.38 1.33
C ALA A 148 7.39 -13.06 1.60
N PHE A 149 7.46 -14.29 2.05
CA PHE A 149 6.33 -15.02 2.61
C PHE A 149 6.67 -15.32 4.07
N VAL A 150 5.70 -15.09 4.95
CA VAL A 150 5.94 -15.17 6.39
C VAL A 150 5.02 -16.18 7.02
N ASN A 151 5.61 -17.22 7.60
CA ASN A 151 4.92 -18.20 8.42
C ASN A 151 5.15 -17.87 9.90
N ILE A 152 4.06 -17.72 10.65
CA ILE A 152 4.13 -17.41 12.09
C ILE A 152 4.25 -18.73 12.85
N LYS A 153 5.41 -18.98 13.48
CA LYS A 153 5.66 -20.17 14.32
C LYS A 153 5.11 -20.00 15.74
N SER A 154 5.40 -18.85 16.36
CA SER A 154 4.93 -18.49 17.71
C SER A 154 4.97 -16.97 17.91
N GLU A 155 4.65 -16.49 19.12
CA GLU A 155 4.82 -15.08 19.49
C GLU A 155 6.27 -14.64 19.15
N ASP A 156 6.37 -13.59 18.34
CA ASP A 156 7.61 -12.98 17.83
C ASP A 156 8.60 -13.90 17.08
N THR A 157 8.17 -15.10 16.66
CA THR A 157 9.01 -16.05 15.91
C THR A 157 8.40 -16.38 14.55
N TYR A 158 9.18 -16.14 13.49
CA TYR A 158 8.73 -16.18 12.11
C TYR A 158 9.68 -16.99 11.26
N ASP A 159 9.15 -17.82 10.36
CA ASP A 159 9.91 -18.33 9.23
C ASP A 159 9.61 -17.48 8.02
N ARG A 160 10.66 -17.15 7.28
CA ARG A 160 10.54 -16.35 6.07
C ARG A 160 11.17 -17.08 4.92
N PHE A 161 10.40 -17.25 3.86
CA PHE A 161 10.91 -17.70 2.58
C PHE A 161 10.73 -16.59 1.55
N PHE A 162 11.59 -16.57 0.56
CA PHE A 162 11.66 -15.50 -0.43
C PHE A 162 11.41 -16.07 -1.82
N PRO A 163 10.65 -15.37 -2.69
CA PRO A 163 10.68 -15.73 -4.09
C PRO A 163 12.09 -15.53 -4.61
N THR A 164 12.54 -16.41 -5.51
CA THR A 164 13.88 -16.31 -6.09
C THR A 164 13.81 -16.16 -7.61
N MET A 165 14.86 -15.59 -8.17
CA MET A 165 15.08 -15.51 -9.60
C MET A 165 16.38 -16.23 -9.96
N SER A 166 16.31 -17.10 -10.97
CA SER A 166 17.48 -17.84 -11.43
C SER A 166 18.13 -17.17 -12.63
N THR A 167 19.46 -17.10 -12.63
CA THR A 167 20.24 -16.76 -13.83
C THR A 167 20.22 -17.94 -14.81
N PRO A 168 20.59 -17.73 -16.10
CA PRO A 168 20.70 -18.83 -17.07
C PRO A 168 21.64 -19.96 -16.63
N GLU A 169 22.62 -19.65 -15.78
CA GLU A 169 23.57 -20.61 -15.21
C GLU A 169 23.01 -21.38 -14.00
N GLY A 170 21.77 -21.09 -13.58
CA GLY A 170 21.10 -21.76 -12.47
C GLY A 170 21.40 -21.19 -11.09
N LYS A 171 22.05 -20.02 -10.99
CA LYS A 171 22.23 -19.33 -9.70
C LYS A 171 20.95 -18.63 -9.29
N SER A 172 20.46 -18.91 -8.09
CA SER A 172 19.20 -18.39 -7.54
C SER A 172 19.47 -17.18 -6.63
N TYR A 173 18.77 -16.07 -6.84
CA TYR A 173 18.92 -14.83 -6.06
C TYR A 173 17.59 -14.34 -5.52
N ILE A 174 17.61 -13.75 -4.33
CA ILE A 174 16.46 -13.09 -3.71
C ILE A 174 16.33 -11.67 -4.30
N PRO A 175 15.17 -11.25 -4.84
CA PRO A 175 15.00 -9.92 -5.40
C PRO A 175 14.84 -8.86 -4.29
N ALA A 176 15.56 -7.76 -4.42
CA ALA A 176 15.42 -6.58 -3.55
C ALA A 176 15.33 -5.31 -4.40
N PHE A 177 14.52 -4.33 -3.98
CA PHE A 177 14.23 -3.14 -4.79
C PHE A 177 14.48 -1.85 -4.04
N THR A 178 15.18 -0.93 -4.69
CA THR A 178 15.56 0.37 -4.12
C THR A 178 14.49 1.44 -4.27
N ASN A 179 13.50 1.21 -5.14
CA ASN A 179 12.45 2.15 -5.47
C ASN A 179 11.21 1.43 -6.02
N LEU A 180 10.09 2.15 -6.11
CA LEU A 180 8.82 1.61 -6.60
C LEU A 180 8.81 1.26 -8.09
N GLU A 181 9.59 1.96 -8.92
CA GLU A 181 9.62 1.72 -10.36
C GLU A 181 10.23 0.36 -10.68
N SER A 182 11.43 0.09 -10.15
CA SER A 182 12.10 -1.20 -10.28
C SER A 182 11.25 -2.33 -9.68
N PHE A 183 10.63 -2.07 -8.51
CA PHE A 183 9.71 -3.03 -7.89
C PHE A 183 8.49 -3.32 -8.77
N ALA A 184 7.88 -2.31 -9.37
CA ALA A 184 6.70 -2.47 -10.22
C ALA A 184 7.00 -3.30 -11.47
N LYS A 185 8.22 -3.24 -12.03
CA LYS A 185 8.63 -4.11 -13.15
C LYS A 185 8.56 -5.58 -12.77
N TRP A 186 9.04 -5.96 -11.59
CA TRP A 186 8.95 -7.35 -11.08
C TRP A 186 7.53 -7.71 -10.66
N TYR A 187 6.89 -6.81 -9.90
CA TYR A 187 5.61 -7.07 -9.29
C TYR A 187 4.50 -7.24 -10.34
N ASN A 188 4.52 -6.51 -11.44
CA ASN A 188 3.48 -6.62 -12.46
C ASN A 188 3.66 -7.82 -13.42
N GLN A 189 4.79 -8.54 -13.37
CA GLN A 189 4.99 -9.74 -14.17
C GLN A 189 4.20 -10.92 -13.60
N GLU A 190 3.51 -11.66 -14.47
CA GLU A 190 2.59 -12.72 -14.03
C GLU A 190 3.31 -13.89 -13.32
N ASP A 191 4.44 -14.33 -13.89
CA ASP A 191 5.20 -15.49 -13.37
C ASP A 191 5.96 -15.18 -12.08
N PHE A 192 6.21 -13.90 -11.79
CA PHE A 192 6.90 -13.45 -10.59
C PHE A 192 5.90 -12.82 -9.62
N GLY A 193 5.71 -11.50 -9.70
CA GLY A 193 4.83 -10.78 -8.80
C GLY A 193 3.37 -11.23 -8.84
N GLY A 194 2.88 -11.72 -9.98
CA GLY A 194 1.54 -12.31 -10.10
C GLY A 194 1.38 -13.58 -9.27
N ALA A 195 2.33 -14.52 -9.37
CA ALA A 195 2.36 -15.72 -8.54
C ALA A 195 2.54 -15.36 -7.05
N PHE A 196 3.44 -14.43 -6.74
CA PHE A 196 3.67 -13.92 -5.40
C PHE A 196 2.39 -13.35 -4.75
N ARG A 197 1.64 -12.51 -5.48
CA ARG A 197 0.35 -11.99 -5.01
C ARG A 197 -0.68 -13.10 -4.79
N LYS A 198 -0.80 -14.05 -5.73
CA LYS A 198 -1.74 -15.18 -5.61
C LYS A 198 -1.44 -16.03 -4.37
N ALA A 199 -0.18 -16.13 -3.98
CA ALA A 199 0.28 -16.81 -2.78
C ALA A 199 0.32 -15.92 -1.52
N GLN A 200 -0.31 -14.73 -1.56
CA GLN A 200 -0.43 -13.80 -0.43
C GLN A 200 0.91 -13.39 0.19
N GLY A 201 1.93 -13.23 -0.65
CA GLY A 201 3.23 -12.70 -0.21
C GLY A 201 3.12 -11.26 0.30
N ILE A 202 4.05 -10.88 1.18
CA ILE A 202 4.13 -9.57 1.81
C ILE A 202 5.41 -8.83 1.43
N ILE A 203 5.37 -7.50 1.51
CA ILE A 203 6.54 -6.67 1.23
C ILE A 203 7.17 -6.21 2.54
N LEU A 204 8.42 -6.59 2.75
CA LEU A 204 9.26 -6.16 3.88
C LEU A 204 10.09 -4.94 3.48
N THR A 205 10.50 -4.15 4.48
CA THR A 205 11.41 -2.99 4.32
C THR A 205 12.71 -3.23 5.07
N TRP A 206 13.64 -3.94 4.43
CA TRP A 206 14.80 -4.56 5.10
C TRP A 206 16.13 -4.19 4.47
N LYS A 207 17.21 -4.24 5.26
CA LYS A 207 18.58 -4.23 4.72
C LYS A 207 18.97 -5.61 4.24
N ILE A 208 20.03 -5.69 3.42
CA ILE A 208 20.60 -6.97 2.97
C ILE A 208 21.02 -7.84 4.16
N ALA A 209 21.62 -7.24 5.19
CA ALA A 209 22.00 -7.95 6.40
C ALA A 209 20.80 -8.60 7.12
N ASP A 210 19.62 -7.97 7.11
CA ASP A 210 18.41 -8.54 7.72
C ASP A 210 17.86 -9.74 6.91
N ILE A 211 18.13 -9.80 5.58
CA ILE A 211 17.80 -10.95 4.73
C ILE A 211 18.75 -12.12 5.02
N TYR A 212 20.05 -11.83 5.18
CA TYR A 212 21.04 -12.86 5.48
C TYR A 212 20.87 -13.42 6.91
N GLN A 213 20.73 -12.53 7.90
CA GLN A 213 20.59 -12.88 9.30
C GLN A 213 19.51 -12.01 9.95
N PRO A 214 18.26 -12.51 10.07
CA PRO A 214 17.18 -11.73 10.63
C PRO A 214 17.36 -11.53 12.13
N ARG A 215 16.86 -10.40 12.66
CA ARG A 215 16.90 -10.10 14.10
C ARG A 215 16.04 -11.06 14.94
N ASN A 216 15.04 -11.69 14.32
CA ASN A 216 14.16 -12.66 14.94
C ASN A 216 13.70 -13.72 13.92
N GLY A 217 13.48 -14.94 14.41
CA GLY A 217 13.09 -16.06 13.56
C GLY A 217 14.20 -16.53 12.62
N GLU A 218 13.80 -17.22 11.56
CA GLU A 218 14.69 -17.85 10.58
C GLU A 218 14.32 -17.40 9.16
N ASN A 219 15.34 -17.22 8.32
CA ASN A 219 15.17 -16.95 6.89
C ASN A 219 15.64 -18.19 6.12
N GLU A 220 14.78 -18.78 5.31
CA GLU A 220 15.12 -19.90 4.44
C GLU A 220 15.84 -19.36 3.18
N ILE A 221 17.16 -19.26 3.26
CA ILE A 221 18.01 -18.71 2.18
C ILE A 221 18.99 -19.73 1.60
N ASP A 222 19.02 -20.97 2.10
CA ASP A 222 20.01 -22.00 1.72
C ASP A 222 20.00 -22.34 0.22
N ASP A 223 18.86 -22.15 -0.45
CA ASP A 223 18.69 -22.34 -1.89
C ASP A 223 19.02 -21.10 -2.72
N SER A 224 19.56 -20.04 -2.10
CA SER A 224 19.96 -18.80 -2.76
C SER A 224 21.47 -18.54 -2.64
N VAL A 225 22.04 -18.00 -3.71
CA VAL A 225 23.45 -17.60 -3.77
C VAL A 225 23.65 -16.17 -3.25
N GLY A 226 22.60 -15.36 -3.27
CA GLY A 226 22.71 -13.94 -2.96
C GLY A 226 21.41 -13.13 -3.10
N VAL A 227 21.57 -11.81 -3.14
CA VAL A 227 20.52 -10.84 -3.51
C VAL A 227 20.74 -10.32 -4.93
N ALA A 228 19.65 -10.21 -5.70
CA ALA A 228 19.61 -9.44 -6.93
C ALA A 228 18.87 -8.12 -6.68
N ILE A 229 19.61 -7.01 -6.71
CA ILE A 229 19.06 -5.67 -6.54
C ILE A 229 18.57 -5.14 -7.88
N ASN A 230 17.31 -4.71 -7.92
CA ASN A 230 16.63 -4.20 -9.12
C ASN A 230 16.81 -5.14 -10.35
N PRO A 231 16.43 -6.43 -10.26
CA PRO A 231 16.78 -7.46 -11.24
C PRO A 231 16.21 -7.25 -12.66
N PHE A 232 15.23 -6.36 -12.82
CA PHE A 232 14.63 -6.01 -14.11
C PHE A 232 15.17 -4.70 -14.70
N ASP A 233 16.17 -4.09 -14.06
CA ASP A 233 16.82 -2.87 -14.54
C ASP A 233 18.12 -3.20 -15.28
N ASP A 234 18.48 -2.34 -16.24
CA ASP A 234 19.76 -2.47 -16.98
C ASP A 234 20.99 -2.42 -16.06
N GLN A 235 20.86 -1.73 -14.92
CA GLN A 235 21.90 -1.57 -13.90
C GLN A 235 21.64 -2.43 -12.66
N GLN A 236 21.15 -3.66 -12.84
CA GLN A 236 21.01 -4.61 -11.73
C GLN A 236 22.35 -4.90 -11.04
N ILE A 237 22.30 -5.21 -9.74
CA ILE A 237 23.47 -5.62 -8.95
C ILE A 237 23.20 -7.03 -8.42
N LEU A 238 24.14 -7.94 -8.64
CA LEU A 238 24.15 -9.25 -7.99
C LEU A 238 25.17 -9.23 -6.85
N MET A 239 24.75 -9.67 -5.68
CA MET A 239 25.58 -9.72 -4.48
C MET A 239 25.51 -11.12 -3.89
N ASP A 240 26.61 -11.85 -3.93
CA ASP A 240 26.69 -13.21 -3.39
C ASP A 240 26.83 -13.14 -1.86
N TRP A 241 26.23 -14.11 -1.13
CA TRP A 241 26.34 -14.16 0.33
C TRP A 241 27.79 -14.29 0.81
N THR A 242 28.65 -14.89 0.01
CA THR A 242 30.08 -15.04 0.30
C THR A 242 30.84 -13.72 0.27
N ASP A 243 30.28 -12.69 -0.35
CA ASP A 243 30.88 -11.35 -0.41
C ASP A 243 30.51 -10.51 0.82
N LEU A 244 29.64 -11.04 1.69
CA LEU A 244 29.24 -10.38 2.92
C LEU A 244 30.26 -10.71 4.03
N ASP A 245 31.12 -9.75 4.36
CA ASP A 245 31.96 -9.79 5.57
C ASP A 245 31.09 -9.46 6.80
N ILE A 246 30.31 -10.44 7.28
CA ILE A 246 29.43 -10.32 8.48
C ILE A 246 29.97 -11.20 9.62
#